data_AF-A0A4P7L274-F1
#
_entry.id   AF-A0A4P7L274-F1
#
_cell.length_a   1.000
_cell.length_b   1.000
_cell.length_c   1.000
_cell.angle_alpha   90.00
_cell.angle_beta   90.00
_cell.angle_gamma   90.00
#
_symmetry.space_group_name_H-M   'P 1'
#
loop_
_entity.id
_entity.type
_entity.pdbx_description
1 polymer ?
#
loop_
_entity_poly.entity_id
_entity_poly.type
_entity_poly.pdbx_seq_one_letter_code
_entity_poly.pdbx_strand_id
1 'polypeptide(L)'
;MAFSQAISGLNVASSHLDVIGNNIANSATFGFKSASASFADVYAGSGIGLGVKLAGIQQNFNDGSITKTNRATDLAISGGGFFRLQDTNGDIFYSRNGQFGKDAKGQLVNPQGMVVTGYPVAMLNGVPTIQKGALPTPITIQTDMMNARATDDIRMTANLDSGQAAIAATGATVFNPTDNKTYSYSSSVTAFDSLGNERALNVYFAKRPGAAGAANTQWDIYVVDPSQAAPGAPSHTLSFNQNGQLTSAANFNFNLAAHNGGAASTINFNFADSRQQRLAS
;
A
#
# COMPACT_ATOMS: atom_id res chain seq x y z
N MET A 1 15.54 62.40 32.58
CA MET A 1 15.73 60.97 32.21
C MET A 1 14.64 60.03 32.75
N ALA A 2 13.44 60.51 33.15
CA ALA A 2 12.33 59.65 33.61
C ALA A 2 11.26 59.37 32.53
N PHE A 3 11.01 60.32 31.62
CA PHE A 3 10.00 60.17 30.56
C PHE A 3 10.34 59.05 29.55
N SER A 4 11.62 58.84 29.23
CA SER A 4 12.05 57.77 28.31
C SER A 4 11.76 56.36 28.86
N GLN A 5 11.90 56.16 30.17
CA GLN A 5 11.55 54.90 30.83
C GLN A 5 10.04 54.65 30.74
N ALA A 6 9.21 55.66 31.04
CA ALA A 6 7.75 55.56 30.96
C ALA A 6 7.25 55.32 29.53
N ILE A 7 7.80 56.04 28.54
CA ILE A 7 7.45 55.87 27.11
C ILE A 7 7.84 54.47 26.62
N SER A 8 9.00 53.95 27.03
CA SER A 8 9.43 52.60 26.66
C SER A 8 8.47 51.53 27.19
N GLY A 9 7.98 51.68 28.43
CA GLY A 9 6.99 50.78 29.02
C GLY A 9 5.65 50.82 28.29
N LEU A 10 5.14 52.01 27.95
CA LEU A 10 3.88 52.16 27.23
C LEU A 10 3.94 51.56 25.82
N ASN A 11 5.04 51.76 25.10
CA ASN A 11 5.23 51.19 23.77
C ASN A 11 5.26 49.66 23.80
N VAL A 12 6.00 49.08 24.76
CA VAL A 12 6.08 47.62 24.92
C VAL A 12 4.73 47.02 25.35
N ALA A 13 3.97 47.72 26.21
CA ALA A 13 2.62 47.31 26.57
C ALA A 13 1.66 47.30 25.36
N SER A 14 1.76 48.28 24.46
CA SER A 14 0.99 48.29 23.21
C SER A 14 1.30 47.07 22.35
N SER A 15 2.57 46.78 22.10
CA SER A 15 2.96 45.60 21.31
C SER A 15 2.51 44.28 21.97
N HIS A 16 2.48 44.22 23.29
CA HIS A 16 1.94 43.06 24.01
C HIS A 16 0.44 42.88 23.76
N LEU A 17 -0.33 43.97 23.82
CA LEU A 17 -1.76 43.96 23.52
C LEU A 17 -2.03 43.59 22.06
N ASP A 18 -1.19 44.01 21.11
CA ASP A 18 -1.32 43.64 19.71
C ASP A 18 -1.15 42.12 19.51
N VAL A 19 -0.17 41.51 20.18
CA VAL A 19 0.03 40.05 20.14
C VAL A 19 -1.15 39.30 20.76
N ILE A 20 -1.66 39.76 21.91
CA ILE A 20 -2.85 39.18 22.55
C ILE A 20 -4.07 39.31 21.63
N GLY A 21 -4.30 40.49 21.07
CA GLY A 21 -5.40 40.75 20.14
C GLY A 21 -5.34 39.85 18.92
N ASN A 22 -4.15 39.68 18.34
CA ASN A 22 -3.94 38.79 17.19
C ASN A 22 -4.19 37.30 17.54
N ASN A 23 -3.77 36.86 18.73
CA ASN A 23 -4.05 35.50 19.20
C ASN A 23 -5.55 35.25 19.39
N ILE A 24 -6.27 36.21 19.99
CA ILE A 24 -7.73 36.13 20.20
C ILE A 24 -8.44 36.09 18.85
N ALA A 25 -8.07 36.98 17.92
CA ALA A 25 -8.67 37.06 16.59
C ALA A 25 -8.49 35.75 15.79
N ASN A 26 -7.36 35.07 15.96
CA ASN A 26 -7.06 33.81 15.25
C ASN A 26 -7.41 32.54 16.04
N SER A 27 -8.15 32.66 17.14
CA SER A 27 -8.52 31.50 17.98
C SER A 27 -9.32 30.42 17.25
N ALA A 28 -10.04 30.78 16.19
CA ALA A 28 -10.81 29.85 15.35
C ALA A 28 -10.07 29.39 14.07
N THR A 29 -8.86 29.92 13.82
CA THR A 29 -8.10 29.61 12.60
C THR A 29 -7.34 28.30 12.76
N PHE A 30 -7.62 27.32 11.91
CA PHE A 30 -6.90 26.04 11.90
C PHE A 30 -5.42 26.22 11.53
N GLY A 31 -4.54 25.56 12.26
CA GLY A 31 -3.09 25.62 12.04
C GLY A 31 -2.41 26.89 12.56
N PHE A 32 -3.15 27.79 13.24
CA PHE A 32 -2.55 28.94 13.90
C PHE A 32 -1.63 28.52 15.05
N LYS A 33 -0.47 29.17 15.17
CA LYS A 33 0.46 29.01 16.30
C LYS A 33 0.43 30.30 17.11
N SER A 34 0.03 30.19 18.38
CA SER A 34 -0.04 31.35 19.27
C SER A 34 1.34 31.96 19.45
N ALA A 35 1.38 33.28 19.65
CA ALA A 35 2.62 34.00 19.86
C ALA A 35 2.67 34.65 21.24
N SER A 36 3.86 34.80 21.81
CA SER A 36 4.11 35.57 23.02
C SER A 36 5.17 36.63 22.77
N ALA A 37 5.00 37.80 23.39
CA ALA A 37 5.99 38.87 23.37
C ALA A 37 7.04 38.62 24.48
N SER A 38 8.32 38.68 24.12
CA SER A 38 9.43 38.61 25.07
C SER A 38 10.04 39.99 25.25
N PHE A 39 10.30 40.38 26.49
CA PHE A 39 10.85 41.69 26.82
C PHE A 39 12.27 41.57 27.36
N ALA A 40 13.08 42.61 27.16
CA ALA A 40 14.41 42.73 27.75
C ALA A 40 14.57 44.11 28.36
N ASP A 41 15.26 44.19 29.50
CA ASP A 41 15.66 45.46 30.08
C ASP A 41 16.78 46.10 29.26
N VAL A 42 16.96 47.40 29.46
CA VAL A 42 18.04 48.18 28.84
C VAL A 42 18.85 48.82 29.96
N TYR A 43 20.16 48.58 29.99
CA TYR A 43 21.09 49.19 30.95
C TYR A 43 22.21 49.93 30.22
N ALA A 44 22.65 51.05 30.78
CA ALA A 44 23.85 51.76 30.34
C ALA A 44 24.77 52.04 31.54
N GLY A 45 25.50 51.01 31.99
CA GLY A 45 26.67 51.09 32.88
C GLY A 45 26.55 51.76 34.25
N SER A 46 25.47 52.50 34.54
CA SER A 46 25.33 53.43 35.67
C SER A 46 24.47 52.86 36.81
N GLY A 47 24.26 51.54 36.86
CA GLY A 47 23.42 50.89 37.89
C GLY A 47 21.91 51.20 37.83
N ILE A 48 21.49 52.17 37.02
CA ILE A 48 20.08 52.56 36.80
C ILE A 48 19.65 52.09 35.40
N GLY A 49 18.52 51.38 35.33
CA GLY A 49 17.94 50.92 34.06
C GLY A 49 17.43 52.07 33.18
N LEU A 50 17.56 51.93 31.87
CA LEU A 50 17.10 52.88 30.86
C LEU A 50 15.67 52.61 30.35
N GLY A 51 15.05 51.52 30.79
CA GLY A 51 13.70 51.12 30.40
C GLY A 51 13.64 49.68 29.91
N VAL A 52 12.64 49.38 29.07
CA VAL A 52 12.38 48.05 28.51
C VAL A 52 12.26 48.12 26.99
N LYS A 53 12.67 47.04 26.30
CA LYS A 53 12.46 46.87 24.86
C LYS A 53 11.82 45.53 24.56
N LEU A 54 11.13 45.45 23.42
CA LEU A 54 10.68 44.17 22.86
C LEU A 54 11.91 43.42 22.34
N ALA A 55 12.19 42.26 22.93
CA ALA A 55 13.28 41.39 22.50
C ALA A 55 12.89 40.59 21.25
N GLY A 56 11.61 40.22 21.14
CA GLY A 56 11.06 39.53 19.98
C GLY A 56 9.68 38.95 20.25
N ILE A 57 9.06 38.43 19.21
CA ILE A 57 7.80 37.70 19.26
C ILE A 57 8.12 36.24 18.96
N GLN A 58 7.83 35.34 19.89
CA GLN A 58 8.08 33.91 19.75
C GLN A 58 6.77 33.18 19.48
N GLN A 59 6.75 32.32 18.46
CA GLN A 59 5.63 31.42 18.21
C GLN A 59 5.75 30.16 19.07
N ASN A 60 4.63 29.72 19.63
CA ASN A 60 4.51 28.47 20.35
C ASN A 60 4.15 27.34 19.38
N PHE A 61 5.07 26.41 19.18
CA PHE A 61 4.90 25.27 18.26
C PHE A 61 4.27 24.03 18.89
N ASN A 62 3.87 24.07 20.16
CA ASN A 62 3.18 22.96 20.81
C ASN A 62 1.92 22.56 20.04
N ASP A 63 1.56 21.28 20.14
CA ASP A 63 0.38 20.74 19.47
C ASP A 63 -0.92 21.14 20.19
N GLY A 64 -1.96 21.39 19.40
CA GLY A 64 -3.31 21.57 19.89
C GLY A 64 -4.10 20.26 19.87
N SER A 65 -5.36 20.32 20.29
CA SER A 65 -6.28 19.19 20.15
C SER A 65 -6.62 18.95 18.68
N ILE A 66 -6.57 17.69 18.23
CA ILE A 66 -6.99 17.29 16.90
C ILE A 66 -8.51 17.08 16.90
N THR A 67 -9.23 17.82 16.05
CA THR A 67 -10.66 17.63 15.82
C THR A 67 -10.86 16.80 14.57
N LYS A 68 -11.67 15.74 14.65
CA LYS A 68 -12.04 14.95 13.47
C LYS A 68 -13.00 15.74 12.59
N THR A 69 -12.79 15.66 11.28
CA THR A 69 -13.73 16.16 10.26
C THR A 69 -14.26 14.98 9.43
N ASN A 70 -15.28 15.23 8.62
CA ASN A 70 -15.87 14.22 7.73
C ASN A 70 -15.23 14.22 6.32
N ARG A 71 -14.10 14.91 6.10
CA ARG A 71 -13.44 14.99 4.80
C ARG A 71 -12.16 14.15 4.80
N ALA A 72 -12.02 13.27 3.82
CA ALA A 72 -10.86 12.39 3.69
C ALA A 72 -9.54 13.13 3.35
N THR A 73 -9.63 14.35 2.82
CA THR A 73 -8.47 15.18 2.44
C THR A 73 -8.03 16.14 3.54
N ASP A 74 -8.73 16.18 4.67
CA ASP A 74 -8.31 16.95 5.83
C ASP A 74 -7.30 16.13 6.64
N LEU A 75 -6.08 16.66 6.77
CA LEU A 75 -4.98 16.00 7.45
C LEU A 75 -4.51 16.84 8.65
N ALA A 76 -4.07 16.16 9.69
CA ALA A 76 -3.44 16.79 10.85
C ALA A 76 -2.10 16.10 11.15
N ILE A 77 -1.09 16.90 11.49
CA ILE A 77 0.23 16.40 11.91
C ILE A 77 0.26 16.38 13.44
N SER A 78 0.50 15.20 14.03
CA SER A 78 0.84 15.06 15.45
C SER A 78 2.37 15.01 15.59
N GLY A 79 2.93 15.83 16.48
CA GLY A 79 4.36 15.98 16.67
C GLY A 79 5.00 17.01 15.74
N GLY A 80 6.33 16.92 15.59
CA GLY A 80 7.10 17.80 14.72
C GLY A 80 6.86 17.52 13.23
N GLY A 81 6.67 18.57 12.42
CA GLY A 81 6.58 18.46 10.96
C GLY A 81 5.76 19.58 10.32
N PHE A 82 5.84 19.73 9.01
CA PHE A 82 5.02 20.66 8.23
C PHE A 82 4.65 20.02 6.90
N PHE A 83 3.51 20.41 6.35
CA PHE A 83 3.20 20.15 4.95
C PHE A 83 4.05 21.08 4.08
N ARG A 84 4.66 20.52 3.04
CA ARG A 84 5.43 21.28 2.04
C ARG A 84 4.50 21.63 0.87
N LEU A 85 4.26 22.92 0.71
CA LEU A 85 3.41 23.48 -0.32
C LEU A 85 4.25 24.16 -1.39
N GLN A 86 3.72 24.23 -2.60
CA GLN A 86 4.31 24.96 -3.71
C GLN A 86 3.27 25.88 -4.34
N ASP A 87 3.63 27.14 -4.58
CA ASP A 87 2.77 28.07 -5.32
C ASP A 87 2.96 27.91 -6.84
N THR A 88 2.08 28.52 -7.61
CA THR A 88 2.10 28.61 -9.08
C THR A 88 3.42 29.12 -9.66
N ASN A 89 4.15 29.96 -8.93
CA ASN A 89 5.48 30.46 -9.31
C ASN A 89 6.62 29.46 -9.01
N GLY A 90 6.33 28.35 -8.32
CA GLY A 90 7.31 27.34 -7.92
C GLY A 90 7.91 27.54 -6.53
N ASP A 91 7.60 28.64 -5.86
CA ASP A 91 8.06 28.95 -4.50
C ASP A 91 7.53 27.95 -3.47
N ILE A 92 8.38 27.64 -2.47
CA ILE A 92 8.10 26.63 -1.46
C ILE A 92 7.67 27.27 -0.14
N PHE A 93 6.53 26.80 0.38
CA PHE A 93 5.97 27.22 1.65
C PHE A 93 5.78 26.04 2.58
N TYR A 94 5.73 26.32 3.89
CA TYR A 94 5.48 25.32 4.92
C TYR A 94 4.23 25.71 5.70
N SER A 95 3.31 24.76 5.87
CA SER A 95 2.05 24.98 6.58
C SER A 95 1.74 23.84 7.55
N ARG A 96 1.10 24.19 8.66
CA ARG A 96 0.46 23.24 9.58
C ARG A 96 -1.02 23.02 9.27
N ASN A 97 -1.65 23.92 8.52
CA ASN A 97 -3.04 23.75 8.11
C ASN A 97 -3.11 22.66 7.03
N GLY A 98 -3.78 21.55 7.34
CA GLY A 98 -3.94 20.41 6.43
C GLY A 98 -5.34 20.31 5.81
N GLN A 99 -6.06 21.43 5.70
CA GLN A 99 -7.27 21.51 4.90
C GLN A 99 -6.90 21.48 3.41
N PHE A 100 -7.08 20.34 2.76
CA PHE A 100 -6.80 20.19 1.34
C PHE A 100 -8.06 19.84 0.55
N GLY A 101 -8.15 20.37 -0.66
CA GLY A 101 -9.10 20.00 -1.70
C GLY A 101 -8.39 19.35 -2.88
N LYS A 102 -9.16 18.81 -3.81
CA LYS A 102 -8.66 18.37 -5.11
C LYS A 102 -8.99 19.45 -6.16
N ASP A 103 -8.03 19.79 -7.00
CA ASP A 103 -8.26 20.67 -8.15
C ASP A 103 -8.75 19.88 -9.38
N ALA A 104 -8.98 20.59 -10.49
CA ALA A 104 -9.41 19.98 -11.76
C ALA A 104 -8.38 19.03 -12.37
N LYS A 105 -7.10 19.12 -11.96
CA LYS A 105 -6.02 18.23 -12.39
C LYS A 105 -5.83 17.04 -11.44
N GLY A 106 -6.67 16.91 -10.40
CA GLY A 106 -6.55 15.89 -9.36
C GLY A 106 -5.42 16.15 -8.36
N GLN A 107 -4.80 17.34 -8.38
CA GLN A 107 -3.76 17.72 -7.44
C GLN A 107 -4.36 18.09 -6.09
N LEU A 108 -3.66 17.75 -5.01
CA LEU A 108 -4.03 18.22 -3.67
C LEU A 108 -3.62 19.68 -3.52
N VAL A 109 -4.60 20.55 -3.28
CA VAL A 109 -4.41 22.01 -3.14
C VAL A 109 -4.97 22.50 -1.81
N ASN A 110 -4.36 23.51 -1.23
CA ASN A 110 -4.95 24.23 -0.09
C ASN A 110 -5.97 25.29 -0.57
N PRO A 111 -6.72 25.95 0.34
CA PRO A 111 -7.71 26.97 -0.04
C PRO A 111 -7.12 28.19 -0.77
N GLN A 112 -5.80 28.41 -0.66
CA GLN A 112 -5.07 29.48 -1.35
C GLN A 112 -4.58 29.07 -2.75
N GLY A 113 -4.82 27.83 -3.18
CA GLY A 113 -4.41 27.32 -4.49
C GLY A 113 -2.98 26.78 -4.56
N MET A 114 -2.25 26.72 -3.44
CA MET A 114 -0.93 26.10 -3.38
C MET A 114 -1.05 24.58 -3.37
N VAL A 115 -0.22 23.90 -4.15
CA VAL A 115 -0.23 22.44 -4.28
C VAL A 115 0.59 21.78 -3.17
N VAL A 116 0.12 20.64 -2.66
CA VAL A 116 0.87 19.80 -1.74
C VAL A 116 1.90 19.00 -2.52
N THR A 117 3.15 19.02 -2.05
CA THR A 117 4.25 18.30 -2.68
C THR A 117 4.68 17.09 -1.87
N GLY A 118 5.16 16.05 -2.55
CA GLY A 118 5.62 14.81 -1.95
C GLY A 118 6.48 14.00 -2.91
N TYR A 119 6.91 12.83 -2.48
CA TYR A 119 7.68 11.94 -3.34
C TYR A 119 6.80 11.34 -4.44
N PRO A 120 7.28 11.33 -5.70
CA PRO A 120 6.54 10.70 -6.78
C PRO A 120 6.49 9.17 -6.61
N VAL A 121 5.47 8.57 -7.21
CA VAL A 121 5.35 7.12 -7.34
C VAL A 121 5.92 6.72 -8.69
N ALA A 122 6.84 5.75 -8.70
CA ALA A 122 7.35 5.14 -9.92
C ALA A 122 7.09 3.63 -9.89
N MET A 123 6.92 3.03 -11.07
CA MET A 123 6.81 1.58 -11.21
C MET A 123 8.21 0.96 -11.15
N LEU A 124 8.52 0.27 -10.07
CA LEU A 124 9.75 -0.54 -9.96
C LEU A 124 9.35 -2.01 -10.05
N ASN A 125 9.80 -2.71 -11.09
CA ASN A 125 9.42 -4.11 -11.38
C ASN A 125 7.89 -4.33 -11.40
N GLY A 126 7.14 -3.37 -11.94
CA GLY A 126 5.67 -3.45 -12.01
C GLY A 126 4.95 -3.20 -10.67
N VAL A 127 5.67 -2.80 -9.62
CA VAL A 127 5.09 -2.45 -8.32
C VAL A 127 5.17 -0.92 -8.11
N PRO A 128 4.04 -0.25 -7.82
CA PRO A 128 4.03 1.17 -7.48
C PRO A 128 4.85 1.40 -6.20
N THR A 129 5.98 2.10 -6.33
CA THR A 129 6.90 2.35 -5.22
C THR A 129 7.15 3.84 -5.08
N ILE A 130 7.02 4.35 -3.85
CA ILE A 130 7.33 5.74 -3.51
C ILE A 130 8.85 5.95 -3.58
N GLN A 131 9.28 6.88 -4.43
CA GLN A 131 10.71 7.18 -4.62
C GLN A 131 11.21 8.12 -3.51
N LYS A 132 11.48 7.55 -2.33
CA LYS A 132 12.06 8.31 -1.20
C LYS A 132 13.44 8.84 -1.61
N GLY A 133 13.64 10.15 -1.46
CA GLY A 133 14.89 10.83 -1.83
C GLY A 133 14.90 11.44 -3.24
N ALA A 134 13.87 11.20 -4.06
CA ALA A 134 13.66 11.95 -5.29
C ALA A 134 13.22 13.41 -4.98
N LEU A 135 13.35 14.30 -5.96
CA LEU A 135 12.84 15.66 -5.82
C LEU A 135 11.31 15.64 -5.58
N PRO A 136 10.79 16.30 -4.54
CA PRO A 136 9.35 16.33 -4.30
C PRO A 136 8.61 17.06 -5.42
N THR A 137 7.57 16.43 -5.95
CA THR A 137 6.68 16.96 -6.99
C THR A 137 5.27 17.16 -6.42
N PRO A 138 4.39 17.95 -7.08
CA PRO A 138 2.98 18.02 -6.70
C PRO A 138 2.34 16.64 -6.63
N ILE A 139 1.58 16.38 -5.57
CA ILE A 139 0.84 15.13 -5.40
C ILE A 139 -0.41 15.19 -6.25
N THR A 140 -0.51 14.30 -7.23
CA THR A 140 -1.68 14.12 -8.07
C THR A 140 -2.36 12.81 -7.71
N ILE A 141 -3.66 12.87 -7.40
CA ILE A 141 -4.53 11.72 -7.25
C ILE A 141 -5.16 11.48 -8.62
N GLN A 142 -4.56 10.58 -9.39
CA GLN A 142 -5.11 10.19 -10.70
C GLN A 142 -6.44 9.46 -10.50
N THR A 143 -7.42 9.83 -11.32
CA THR A 143 -8.72 9.12 -11.43
C THR A 143 -8.78 8.25 -12.68
N ASP A 144 -7.64 8.09 -13.36
CA ASP A 144 -7.53 7.27 -14.55
C ASP A 144 -7.89 5.81 -14.22
N MET A 145 -8.41 5.10 -15.21
CA MET A 145 -8.70 3.67 -15.06
C MET A 145 -7.41 2.93 -14.71
N MET A 146 -7.48 2.08 -13.68
CA MET A 146 -6.37 1.23 -13.31
C MET A 146 -6.22 0.13 -14.36
N ASN A 147 -5.00 -0.05 -14.87
CA ASN A 147 -4.72 -1.14 -15.80
C ASN A 147 -4.89 -2.49 -15.12
N ALA A 148 -5.43 -3.46 -15.86
CA ALA A 148 -5.44 -4.84 -15.41
C ALA A 148 -4.01 -5.38 -15.25
N ARG A 149 -3.86 -6.37 -14.38
CA ARG A 149 -2.59 -7.06 -14.15
C ARG A 149 -2.83 -8.56 -14.24
N ALA A 150 -2.08 -9.22 -15.11
CA ALA A 150 -2.12 -10.67 -15.23
C ALA A 150 -1.77 -11.31 -13.88
N THR A 151 -2.38 -12.47 -13.63
CA THR A 151 -2.04 -13.28 -12.46
C THR A 151 -0.64 -13.86 -12.64
N ASP A 152 0.23 -13.70 -11.62
CA ASP A 152 1.59 -14.24 -11.65
C ASP A 152 1.79 -15.41 -10.68
N ASP A 153 0.95 -15.52 -9.64
CA ASP A 153 1.09 -16.52 -8.57
C ASP A 153 -0.28 -17.01 -8.12
N ILE A 154 -0.42 -18.33 -7.97
CA ILE A 154 -1.58 -19.00 -7.39
C ILE A 154 -1.07 -19.94 -6.30
N ARG A 155 -1.49 -19.68 -5.05
CA ARG A 155 -1.27 -20.59 -3.93
C ARG A 155 -2.50 -21.44 -3.72
N MET A 156 -2.34 -22.76 -3.79
CA MET A 156 -3.42 -23.70 -3.54
C MET A 156 -2.96 -24.79 -2.58
N THR A 157 -3.69 -24.94 -1.48
CA THR A 157 -3.42 -25.97 -0.48
C THR A 157 -4.39 -27.12 -0.68
N ALA A 158 -3.88 -28.30 -1.02
CA ALA A 158 -4.67 -29.50 -1.19
C ALA A 158 -4.53 -30.43 0.01
N ASN A 159 -5.66 -30.97 0.49
CA ASN A 159 -5.71 -32.03 1.48
C ASN A 159 -6.17 -33.30 0.78
N LEU A 160 -5.21 -34.12 0.34
CA LEU A 160 -5.47 -35.25 -0.57
C LEU A 160 -5.74 -36.54 0.22
N ASP A 161 -6.82 -37.23 -0.13
CA ASP A 161 -7.24 -38.44 0.58
C ASP A 161 -6.37 -39.66 0.25
N SER A 162 -5.70 -40.20 1.27
CA SER A 162 -4.90 -41.41 1.12
C SER A 162 -5.73 -42.65 0.81
N GLY A 163 -7.04 -42.66 1.10
CA GLY A 163 -7.95 -43.79 0.86
C GLY A 163 -8.35 -44.00 -0.60
N GLN A 164 -8.12 -43.02 -1.48
CA GLN A 164 -8.49 -43.10 -2.90
C GLN A 164 -7.76 -44.23 -3.63
N ALA A 165 -8.44 -44.90 -4.56
CA ALA A 165 -7.82 -45.88 -5.43
C ALA A 165 -6.81 -45.19 -6.37
N ALA A 166 -5.66 -45.83 -6.59
CA ALA A 166 -4.67 -45.32 -7.54
C ALA A 166 -5.13 -45.57 -8.98
N ILE A 167 -4.93 -44.57 -9.84
CA ILE A 167 -5.29 -44.58 -11.27
C ILE A 167 -3.99 -44.76 -12.07
N ALA A 168 -3.80 -45.92 -12.68
CA ALA A 168 -2.66 -46.17 -13.57
C ALA A 168 -2.76 -45.28 -14.82
N ALA A 169 -1.69 -44.64 -15.27
CA ALA A 169 -1.71 -43.75 -16.44
C ALA A 169 -1.59 -44.52 -17.78
N THR A 170 -2.42 -45.54 -18.01
CA THR A 170 -2.30 -46.46 -19.15
C THR A 170 -3.63 -46.68 -19.88
N GLY A 171 -3.65 -46.62 -21.21
CA GLY A 171 -4.86 -46.92 -21.99
C GLY A 171 -6.03 -45.97 -21.67
N ALA A 172 -7.17 -46.52 -21.25
CA ALA A 172 -8.39 -45.76 -20.98
C ALA A 172 -8.32 -44.87 -19.71
N THR A 173 -7.28 -44.99 -18.89
CA THR A 173 -7.08 -44.20 -17.66
C THR A 173 -6.00 -43.11 -17.82
N VAL A 174 -5.61 -42.82 -19.07
CA VAL A 174 -4.91 -41.58 -19.42
C VAL A 174 -5.82 -40.40 -19.10
N PHE A 175 -5.24 -39.30 -18.61
CA PHE A 175 -5.99 -38.13 -18.16
C PHE A 175 -6.94 -37.60 -19.25
N ASN A 176 -8.22 -37.47 -18.89
CA ASN A 176 -9.23 -36.82 -19.72
C ASN A 176 -10.18 -36.02 -18.80
N PRO A 177 -10.23 -34.68 -18.91
CA PRO A 177 -11.05 -33.86 -18.03
C PRO A 177 -12.56 -34.13 -18.13
N THR A 178 -13.02 -34.80 -19.19
CA THR A 178 -14.44 -35.16 -19.34
C THR A 178 -14.79 -36.54 -18.79
N ASP A 179 -13.80 -37.36 -18.42
CA ASP A 179 -13.99 -38.69 -17.85
C ASP A 179 -13.57 -38.72 -16.37
N ASN A 180 -14.57 -38.86 -15.50
CA ASN A 180 -14.40 -38.90 -14.04
C ASN A 180 -13.62 -40.10 -13.51
N LYS A 181 -13.32 -41.11 -14.35
CA LYS A 181 -12.48 -42.26 -13.98
C LYS A 181 -10.99 -41.98 -14.11
N THR A 182 -10.62 -40.85 -14.73
CA THR A 182 -9.22 -40.53 -15.05
C THR A 182 -8.56 -39.61 -14.02
N TYR A 183 -9.32 -39.08 -13.06
CA TYR A 183 -8.86 -38.25 -11.95
C TYR A 183 -9.59 -38.61 -10.66
N SER A 184 -9.00 -38.26 -9.51
CA SER A 184 -9.54 -38.56 -8.18
C SER A 184 -10.27 -37.37 -7.57
N TYR A 185 -9.78 -36.15 -7.82
CA TYR A 185 -10.35 -34.91 -7.31
C TYR A 185 -10.15 -33.78 -8.32
N SER A 186 -11.04 -32.80 -8.32
CA SER A 186 -10.90 -31.59 -9.13
C SER A 186 -11.33 -30.36 -8.34
N SER A 187 -10.71 -29.24 -8.65
CA SER A 187 -11.03 -27.91 -8.14
C SER A 187 -10.90 -26.89 -9.26
N SER A 188 -11.46 -25.70 -9.09
CA SER A 188 -11.33 -24.60 -10.06
C SER A 188 -10.77 -23.36 -9.37
N VAL A 189 -9.93 -22.62 -10.08
CA VAL A 189 -9.37 -21.33 -9.65
C VAL A 189 -9.50 -20.32 -10.79
N THR A 190 -9.97 -19.12 -10.47
CA THR A 190 -10.05 -18.04 -11.44
C THR A 190 -8.73 -17.27 -11.48
N ALA A 191 -8.14 -17.17 -12.66
CA ALA A 191 -7.00 -16.31 -12.97
C ALA A 191 -7.44 -15.16 -13.89
N PHE A 192 -6.59 -14.14 -14.02
CA PHE A 192 -6.81 -13.01 -14.91
C PHE A 192 -5.65 -12.87 -15.90
N ASP A 193 -5.98 -12.51 -17.14
CA ASP A 193 -4.99 -12.18 -18.18
C ASP A 193 -4.51 -10.72 -18.10
N SER A 194 -3.65 -10.30 -19.04
CA SER A 194 -3.10 -8.95 -19.10
C SER A 194 -4.12 -7.84 -19.34
N LEU A 195 -5.31 -8.17 -19.84
CA LEU A 195 -6.41 -7.23 -20.11
C LEU A 195 -7.51 -7.32 -19.03
N GLY A 196 -7.40 -8.25 -18.09
CA GLY A 196 -8.35 -8.45 -17.01
C GLY A 196 -9.49 -9.40 -17.36
N ASN A 197 -9.39 -10.16 -18.45
CA ASN A 197 -10.37 -11.21 -18.73
C ASN A 197 -10.21 -12.36 -17.74
N GLU A 198 -11.33 -12.87 -17.24
CA GLU A 198 -11.36 -14.03 -16.35
C GLU A 198 -11.01 -15.33 -17.10
N ARG A 199 -10.20 -16.16 -16.46
CA ARG A 199 -9.76 -17.48 -16.93
C ARG A 199 -9.99 -18.50 -15.83
N ALA A 200 -11.03 -19.32 -15.98
CA ALA A 200 -11.32 -20.41 -15.04
C ALA A 200 -10.38 -21.58 -15.32
N LEU A 201 -9.36 -21.76 -14.47
CA LEU A 201 -8.41 -22.87 -14.55
C LEU A 201 -8.90 -24.03 -13.70
N ASN A 202 -9.16 -25.17 -14.35
CA ASN A 202 -9.57 -26.38 -13.67
C ASN A 202 -8.34 -27.21 -13.31
N VAL A 203 -8.14 -27.47 -12.03
CA VAL A 203 -7.03 -28.25 -11.51
C VAL A 203 -7.52 -29.63 -11.11
N TYR A 204 -7.01 -30.66 -11.76
CA TYR A 204 -7.33 -32.06 -11.51
C TYR A 204 -6.17 -32.76 -10.83
N PHE A 205 -6.50 -33.63 -9.89
CA PHE A 205 -5.55 -34.45 -9.13
C PHE A 205 -5.84 -35.91 -9.40
N ALA A 206 -4.85 -36.64 -9.91
CA ALA A 206 -4.93 -38.08 -10.16
C ALA A 206 -3.93 -38.79 -9.26
N LYS A 207 -4.42 -39.63 -8.33
CA LYS A 207 -3.54 -40.47 -7.51
C LYS A 207 -2.86 -41.51 -8.38
N ARG A 208 -1.54 -41.59 -8.35
CA ARG A 208 -0.76 -42.56 -9.11
C ARG A 208 -0.30 -43.72 -8.25
N PRO A 209 -0.13 -44.93 -8.82
CA PRO A 209 0.56 -45.99 -8.12
C PRO A 209 1.98 -45.50 -7.80
N GLY A 210 2.43 -45.67 -6.56
CA GLY A 210 3.80 -45.34 -6.19
C GLY A 210 4.79 -46.15 -7.03
N ALA A 211 6.00 -45.61 -7.23
CA ALA A 211 7.07 -46.36 -7.87
C ALA A 211 7.30 -47.70 -7.14
N ALA A 212 7.57 -48.77 -7.89
CA ALA A 212 7.76 -50.09 -7.32
C ALA A 212 8.86 -50.06 -6.23
N GLY A 213 8.52 -50.44 -4.99
CA GLY A 213 9.41 -50.41 -3.83
C GLY A 213 9.51 -49.06 -3.10
N ALA A 214 8.82 -48.02 -3.53
CA ALA A 214 8.77 -46.73 -2.85
C ALA A 214 7.59 -46.67 -1.85
N ALA A 215 7.87 -46.27 -0.62
CA ALA A 215 6.85 -46.02 0.42
C ALA A 215 6.14 -44.66 0.27
N ASN A 216 6.29 -44.01 -0.89
CA ASN A 216 5.78 -42.66 -1.15
C ASN A 216 4.54 -42.73 -2.05
N THR A 217 3.57 -41.87 -1.78
CA THR A 217 2.40 -41.71 -2.66
C THR A 217 2.65 -40.57 -3.64
N GLN A 218 2.25 -40.75 -4.90
CA GLN A 218 2.39 -39.75 -5.96
C GLN A 218 1.02 -39.28 -6.45
N TRP A 219 0.91 -37.99 -6.72
CA TRP A 219 -0.28 -37.35 -7.27
C TRP A 219 0.10 -36.49 -8.46
N ASP A 220 -0.47 -36.81 -9.61
CA ASP A 220 -0.31 -36.00 -10.81
C ASP A 220 -1.33 -34.87 -10.80
N ILE A 221 -0.85 -33.66 -11.07
CA ILE A 221 -1.64 -32.45 -11.21
C ILE A 221 -1.77 -32.13 -12.70
N TYR A 222 -2.99 -31.90 -13.14
CA TYR A 222 -3.31 -31.40 -14.47
C TYR A 222 -4.03 -30.07 -14.34
N VAL A 223 -3.46 -29.01 -14.89
CA VAL A 223 -4.13 -27.73 -15.02
C VAL A 223 -4.70 -27.63 -16.42
N VAL A 224 -6.02 -27.43 -16.52
CA VAL A 224 -6.74 -27.30 -17.79
C VAL A 224 -7.35 -25.92 -17.87
N ASP A 225 -6.96 -25.20 -18.91
CA ASP A 225 -7.68 -24.02 -19.37
C ASP A 225 -8.74 -24.47 -20.41
N PRO A 226 -10.04 -24.16 -20.23
CA PRO A 226 -11.09 -24.50 -21.19
C PRO A 226 -10.86 -23.95 -22.60
N SER A 227 -10.05 -22.90 -22.74
CA SER A 227 -9.67 -22.33 -24.05
C SER A 227 -8.51 -23.06 -24.73
N GLN A 228 -7.90 -24.07 -24.07
CA GLN A 228 -6.79 -24.86 -24.57
C GLN A 228 -7.15 -26.36 -24.65
N ALA A 229 -6.41 -27.10 -25.48
CA ALA A 229 -6.50 -28.56 -25.48
C ALA A 229 -5.99 -29.11 -24.13
N ALA A 230 -6.62 -30.19 -23.64
CA ALA A 230 -6.20 -30.85 -22.43
C ALA A 230 -4.73 -31.35 -22.56
N PRO A 231 -3.91 -31.21 -21.51
CA PRO A 231 -2.51 -31.61 -21.56
C PRO A 231 -2.38 -33.13 -21.62
N GLY A 232 -1.52 -33.63 -22.52
CA GLY A 232 -1.23 -35.06 -22.66
C GLY A 232 -0.28 -35.64 -21.60
N ALA A 233 0.28 -34.79 -20.74
CA ALA A 233 1.20 -35.13 -19.66
C ALA A 233 0.82 -34.31 -18.40
N PRO A 234 1.16 -34.78 -17.18
CA PRO A 234 0.90 -34.02 -15.98
C PRO A 234 1.63 -32.67 -16.01
N SER A 235 0.94 -31.61 -15.57
CA SER A 235 1.54 -30.29 -15.38
C SER A 235 2.59 -30.31 -14.27
N HIS A 236 2.37 -31.14 -13.25
CA HIS A 236 3.31 -31.38 -12.16
C HIS A 236 2.97 -32.66 -11.40
N THR A 237 3.90 -33.20 -10.61
CA THR A 237 3.66 -34.37 -9.76
C THR A 237 4.06 -34.06 -8.31
N LEU A 238 3.10 -34.17 -7.39
CA LEU A 238 3.34 -34.07 -5.96
C LEU A 238 3.68 -35.46 -5.38
N SER A 239 4.75 -35.53 -4.58
CA SER A 239 5.13 -36.74 -3.85
C SER A 239 5.03 -36.51 -2.34
N PHE A 240 4.41 -37.44 -1.63
CA PHE A 240 4.25 -37.39 -0.18
C PHE A 240 4.98 -38.56 0.50
N ASN A 241 5.59 -38.28 1.65
CA ASN A 241 6.18 -39.31 2.50
C ASN A 241 5.11 -40.08 3.31
N GLN A 242 5.54 -41.09 4.06
CA GLN A 242 4.66 -41.93 4.90
C GLN A 242 3.91 -41.15 6.00
N ASN A 243 4.40 -39.96 6.38
CA ASN A 243 3.75 -39.07 7.34
C ASN A 243 2.78 -38.09 6.67
N GLY A 244 2.55 -38.21 5.36
CA GLY A 244 1.65 -37.33 4.62
C GLY A 244 2.21 -35.94 4.31
N GLN A 245 3.52 -35.73 4.51
CA GLN A 245 4.19 -34.46 4.22
C GLN A 245 4.72 -34.44 2.79
N LEU A 246 4.62 -33.28 2.15
CA LEU A 246 5.09 -33.06 0.79
C LEU A 246 6.63 -33.10 0.73
N THR A 247 7.18 -33.85 -0.23
CA THR A 247 8.64 -34.00 -0.43
C THR A 247 9.13 -33.54 -1.80
N SER A 248 8.24 -33.44 -2.79
CA SER A 248 8.58 -32.90 -4.11
C SER A 248 8.64 -31.37 -4.10
N ALA A 249 9.14 -30.77 -5.18
CA ALA A 249 8.97 -29.33 -5.41
C ALA A 249 7.49 -28.97 -5.31
N ALA A 250 7.19 -27.92 -4.53
CA ALA A 250 5.83 -27.47 -4.32
C ALA A 250 5.32 -26.53 -5.41
N ASN A 251 6.21 -26.03 -6.26
CA ASN A 251 5.91 -25.04 -7.27
C ASN A 251 6.18 -25.53 -8.68
N PHE A 252 5.41 -25.01 -9.64
CA PHE A 252 5.65 -25.17 -11.06
C PHE A 252 5.04 -23.99 -11.83
N ASN A 253 5.56 -23.77 -13.03
CA ASN A 253 5.08 -22.72 -13.91
C ASN A 253 4.04 -23.28 -14.88
N PHE A 254 2.88 -22.63 -14.96
CA PHE A 254 1.83 -22.91 -15.93
C PHE A 254 1.76 -21.77 -16.94
N ASN A 255 1.76 -22.09 -18.24
CA ASN A 255 1.66 -21.08 -19.29
C ASN A 255 0.20 -20.90 -19.72
N LEU A 256 -0.36 -19.75 -19.38
CA LEU A 256 -1.67 -19.31 -19.84
C LEU A 256 -1.53 -18.79 -21.28
N ALA A 257 -2.29 -19.37 -22.23
CA ALA A 257 -2.25 -18.90 -23.61
C ALA A 257 -2.91 -17.53 -23.79
N ALA A 258 -2.46 -16.84 -24.84
CA ALA A 258 -3.13 -15.67 -25.37
C ALA A 258 -4.57 -16.01 -25.76
N HIS A 259 -5.51 -15.16 -25.34
CA HIS A 259 -6.94 -15.33 -25.62
C HIS A 259 -7.60 -13.95 -25.73
N ASN A 260 -8.52 -13.77 -26.68
CA ASN A 260 -9.27 -12.52 -26.89
C ASN A 260 -8.40 -11.25 -26.88
N GLY A 261 -7.19 -11.31 -27.45
CA GLY A 261 -6.24 -10.19 -27.51
C GLY A 261 -5.36 -10.00 -26.26
N GLY A 262 -5.64 -10.72 -25.17
CA GLY A 262 -4.74 -10.81 -24.02
C GLY A 262 -3.46 -11.56 -24.37
N ALA A 263 -2.32 -11.10 -23.85
CA ALA A 263 -1.04 -11.74 -24.07
C ALA A 263 -0.95 -13.07 -23.31
N ALA A 264 -0.10 -13.99 -23.78
CA ALA A 264 0.25 -15.17 -23.02
C ALA A 264 1.02 -14.77 -21.75
N SER A 265 0.79 -15.47 -20.64
CA SER A 265 1.45 -15.22 -19.36
C SER A 265 1.86 -16.53 -18.69
N THR A 266 2.82 -16.44 -17.77
CA THR A 266 3.26 -17.58 -16.96
C THR A 266 2.79 -17.35 -15.53
N ILE A 267 2.03 -18.30 -15.00
CA ILE A 267 1.53 -18.32 -13.63
C ILE A 267 2.35 -19.33 -12.82
N ASN A 268 2.89 -18.91 -11.68
CA ASN A 268 3.49 -19.81 -10.71
C ASN A 268 2.41 -20.44 -9.84
N PHE A 269 2.20 -21.75 -9.96
CA PHE A 269 1.36 -22.51 -9.03
C PHE A 269 2.19 -22.98 -7.85
N ASN A 270 1.67 -22.85 -6.63
CA ASN A 270 2.37 -23.22 -5.41
C ASN A 270 1.48 -24.02 -4.45
N PHE A 271 1.97 -25.18 -4.05
CA PHE A 271 1.31 -26.20 -3.24
C PHE A 271 1.99 -26.46 -1.87
N ALA A 272 2.85 -25.56 -1.39
CA ALA A 272 3.77 -25.82 -0.28
C ALA A 272 3.12 -26.37 1.00
N ASP A 273 1.89 -25.97 1.31
CA ASP A 273 1.18 -26.39 2.52
C ASP A 273 0.31 -27.63 2.33
N SER A 274 0.36 -28.27 1.15
CA SER A 274 -0.46 -29.44 0.84
C SER A 274 -0.01 -30.66 1.64
N ARG A 275 -0.98 -31.51 2.00
CA ARG A 275 -0.74 -32.74 2.76
C ARG A 275 -1.59 -33.88 2.24
N GLN A 276 -1.17 -35.09 2.57
CA GLN A 276 -1.96 -36.30 2.35
C GLN A 276 -2.34 -36.94 3.68
N GLN A 277 -3.61 -37.26 3.86
CA GLN A 277 -4.11 -38.00 5.03
C GLN A 277 -5.40 -38.72 4.67
N ARG A 278 -5.86 -39.64 5.52
CA ARG A 278 -7.19 -40.23 5.32
C ARG A 278 -8.26 -39.21 5.68
N LEU A 279 -9.11 -38.87 4.73
CA LEU A 279 -10.26 -38.01 4.99
C LEU A 279 -11.41 -38.86 5.52
N ALA A 280 -12.06 -38.40 6.59
CA ALA A 280 -13.31 -39.02 7.04
C ALA A 280 -14.40 -38.69 6.02
N SER A 281 -15.06 -39.73 5.50
CA SER A 281 -16.23 -39.63 4.62
C SER A 281 -17.43 -39.04 5.34
#